data_AF-A0A831XKC7-F1
#
_entry.id   AF-A0A831XKC7-F1
#
_cell.length_a   1.000
_cell.length_b   1.000
_cell.length_c   1.000
_cell.angle_alpha   90.00
_cell.angle_beta   90.00
_cell.angle_gamma   90.00
#
_symmetry.space_group_name_H-M   'P 1'
#
loop_
_entity.id
_entity.type
_entity.pdbx_description
1 polymer ?
#
loop_
_entity_poly.entity_id
_entity_poly.type
_entity_poly.pdbx_seq_one_letter_code
_entity_poly.pdbx_strand_id
1 'polypeptide(L)'
;MRRVALCLVVMGVVCMRAGAWGPASHAYVAMEATGCKTPDIVYGAMAPDLNAVLEDENPEEAAILRRLTHFEFDRLAPSCFSIGFATHNGEWGADYYAHRYHAEPEGDMYSTVKMRAFCAQFPERSLHDAETVFEITVDFLVRLEHGPELGTLLADSAKAMGETQEADVVAAFAGELSSRCGGLSLAQAEADVRRAFQTHVNLMHSFGLQATQEEGILRTTIVPVLASQFGVDLLTARAYFAFMENLCKNDCMVELDRIALIIAANLSPHDCCPGEGEGEGEGEGEGELDFCRAYRDISGNGLLAQLGPGFAQVTALFAQEEADLNGSFYIDLDPADIFVRVSGNGITDAANELALLSAILDQPYFNNGVLRYTFVHVAWEYNYQKLLEDYVGPVLAGVVSESLPGFLDVCCAFITLGDGKLATASGMAASGTGSFGFAAGLFFLLDAALYNAFGNCFDNAYLAKEDFVTLPRLTVTEDADGDSYANMVEYQFFTPCRCGKRWKSDPAVDYVTAALDPEISPEAAEGEGEGEGEGEGEG
;
A
#
# COMPACT_ATOMS: atom_id res chain seq x y z
N MET A 1 -27.83 -12.74 -6.61
CA MET A 1 -26.98 -12.77 -5.40
C MET A 1 -25.53 -12.93 -5.85
N ARG A 2 -24.97 -11.85 -6.41
CA ARG A 2 -23.64 -11.77 -7.04
C ARG A 2 -23.05 -10.41 -6.65
N ARG A 3 -22.45 -10.32 -5.46
CA ARG A 3 -21.73 -9.15 -4.91
C ARG A 3 -20.97 -9.63 -3.66
N VAL A 4 -19.72 -10.12 -3.74
CA VAL A 4 -18.83 -10.38 -2.56
C VAL A 4 -17.34 -10.58 -2.94
N ALA A 5 -17.00 -11.10 -4.10
CA ALA A 5 -15.66 -11.62 -4.42
C ALA A 5 -14.42 -10.66 -4.42
N LEU A 6 -14.46 -9.36 -4.03
CA LEU A 6 -13.23 -8.51 -4.15
C LEU A 6 -12.36 -8.63 -2.92
N CYS A 7 -13.01 -8.83 -1.77
CA CYS A 7 -12.49 -8.23 -0.56
C CYS A 7 -11.37 -9.01 0.11
N LEU A 8 -10.85 -10.06 -0.54
CA LEU A 8 -10.36 -11.20 0.20
C LEU A 8 -9.13 -11.83 -0.47
N VAL A 9 -8.35 -11.03 -1.20
CA VAL A 9 -7.38 -11.52 -2.17
C VAL A 9 -5.92 -11.35 -1.71
N VAL A 10 -5.57 -10.77 -0.55
CA VAL A 10 -4.14 -10.70 -0.14
C VAL A 10 -3.68 -11.96 0.59
N MET A 11 -4.47 -12.51 1.52
CA MET A 11 -4.17 -13.83 2.11
C MET A 11 -4.11 -14.93 1.04
N GLY A 12 -4.86 -14.74 -0.05
CA GLY A 12 -4.72 -15.51 -1.27
C GLY A 12 -3.48 -15.19 -2.08
N VAL A 13 -3.30 -13.96 -2.56
CA VAL A 13 -2.25 -13.59 -3.54
C VAL A 13 -0.86 -13.86 -3.00
N VAL A 14 -0.64 -13.65 -1.71
CA VAL A 14 0.64 -13.91 -1.06
C VAL A 14 0.90 -15.42 -0.92
N CYS A 15 -0.12 -16.23 -0.63
CA CYS A 15 0.00 -17.70 -0.58
C CYS A 15 -0.23 -18.40 -1.94
N MET A 16 -0.56 -17.65 -3.00
CA MET A 16 -0.95 -18.19 -4.32
C MET A 16 0.25 -18.47 -5.23
N ARG A 17 1.48 -18.20 -4.77
CA ARG A 17 2.72 -18.35 -5.55
C ARG A 17 3.76 -19.16 -4.78
N ALA A 18 3.37 -20.37 -4.36
CA ALA A 18 4.18 -21.44 -3.76
C ALA A 18 5.49 -20.99 -3.07
N GLY A 19 5.34 -20.64 -1.80
CA GLY A 19 6.41 -20.27 -0.87
C GLY A 19 6.54 -21.24 0.32
N ALA A 20 6.00 -22.46 0.21
CA ALA A 20 5.99 -23.51 1.22
C ALA A 20 5.12 -23.20 2.44
N TRP A 21 5.57 -22.29 3.29
CA TRP A 21 4.84 -21.80 4.46
C TRP A 21 4.36 -20.39 4.14
N GLY A 22 3.18 -20.02 4.61
CA GLY A 22 2.72 -18.64 4.43
C GLY A 22 3.42 -17.67 5.41
N PRO A 23 3.19 -16.36 5.25
CA PRO A 23 3.82 -15.32 6.08
C PRO A 23 3.61 -15.52 7.58
N ALA A 24 2.42 -15.93 8.03
CA ALA A 24 2.14 -16.13 9.45
C ALA A 24 2.95 -17.30 10.02
N SER A 25 3.09 -18.38 9.26
CA SER A 25 3.86 -19.56 9.63
C SER A 25 5.36 -19.24 9.70
N HIS A 26 5.91 -18.49 8.74
CA HIS A 26 7.30 -18.04 8.78
C HIS A 26 7.60 -17.15 9.98
N ALA A 27 6.75 -16.15 10.22
CA ALA A 27 6.86 -15.28 11.38
C ALA A 27 6.79 -16.09 12.70
N TYR A 28 5.84 -17.02 12.81
CA TYR A 28 5.70 -17.87 13.98
C TYR A 28 6.97 -18.68 14.25
N VAL A 29 7.46 -19.40 13.24
CA VAL A 29 8.67 -20.22 13.37
C VAL A 29 9.88 -19.37 13.76
N ALA A 30 10.01 -18.16 13.20
CA ALA A 30 11.09 -17.26 13.55
C ALA A 30 11.00 -16.75 14.99
N MET A 31 9.79 -16.38 15.45
CA MET A 31 9.57 -15.96 16.83
C MET A 31 9.93 -17.05 17.83
N GLU A 32 9.51 -18.28 17.57
CA GLU A 32 9.80 -19.41 18.46
C GLU A 32 11.28 -19.85 18.39
N ALA A 33 11.90 -19.80 17.20
CA ALA A 33 13.31 -20.18 17.04
C ALA A 33 14.28 -19.19 17.70
N THR A 34 13.91 -17.92 17.75
CA THR A 34 14.74 -16.83 18.30
C THR A 34 14.33 -16.42 19.71
N GLY A 35 13.11 -16.75 20.13
CA GLY A 35 12.49 -16.19 21.33
C GLY A 35 12.20 -14.69 21.21
N CYS A 36 12.12 -14.15 20.00
CA CYS A 36 12.08 -12.71 19.72
C CYS A 36 10.87 -12.31 18.86
N LYS A 37 10.24 -11.19 19.20
CA LYS A 37 9.11 -10.63 18.45
C LYS A 37 9.37 -9.22 17.92
N THR A 38 10.64 -8.86 17.74
CA THR A 38 10.99 -7.56 17.19
C THR A 38 10.57 -7.47 15.72
N PRO A 39 10.20 -6.27 15.23
CA PRO A 39 9.81 -6.07 13.83
C PRO A 39 10.79 -6.65 12.81
N ASP A 40 12.09 -6.46 13.04
CA ASP A 40 13.15 -6.98 12.19
C ASP A 40 13.13 -8.51 12.07
N ILE A 41 12.87 -9.23 13.17
CA ILE A 41 12.81 -10.70 13.15
C ILE A 41 11.55 -11.18 12.44
N VAL A 42 10.40 -10.59 12.79
CA VAL A 42 9.08 -10.97 12.29
C VAL A 42 8.99 -10.71 10.77
N TYR A 43 9.29 -9.48 10.33
CA TYR A 43 9.28 -9.17 8.90
C TYR A 43 10.46 -9.83 8.17
N GLY A 44 11.64 -9.89 8.80
CA GLY A 44 12.80 -10.56 8.23
C GLY A 44 12.51 -12.00 7.81
N ALA A 45 11.71 -12.74 8.58
CA ALA A 45 11.33 -14.12 8.25
C ALA A 45 10.42 -14.25 7.02
N MET A 46 9.65 -13.21 6.70
CA MET A 46 8.75 -13.18 5.54
C MET A 46 9.46 -12.64 4.29
N ALA A 47 10.45 -11.75 4.47
CA ALA A 47 11.12 -11.03 3.39
C ALA A 47 11.74 -11.88 2.25
N PRO A 48 12.23 -13.12 2.47
CA PRO A 48 12.87 -13.90 1.41
C PRO A 48 12.00 -14.18 0.19
N ASP A 49 10.67 -14.16 0.34
CA ASP A 49 9.68 -14.34 -0.73
C ASP A 49 9.43 -13.09 -1.58
N LEU A 50 10.16 -12.00 -1.34
CA LEU A 50 10.07 -10.78 -2.18
C LEU A 50 10.31 -11.04 -3.68
N ASN A 51 10.93 -12.18 -4.05
CA ASN A 51 11.10 -12.57 -5.45
C ASN A 51 9.76 -12.79 -6.17
N ALA A 52 8.70 -13.16 -5.45
CA ALA A 52 7.37 -13.41 -6.04
C ALA A 52 6.77 -12.17 -6.70
N VAL A 53 7.21 -10.97 -6.29
CA VAL A 53 6.82 -9.69 -6.90
C VAL A 53 7.29 -9.60 -8.36
N LEU A 54 8.44 -10.19 -8.70
CA LEU A 54 9.03 -10.09 -10.03
C LEU A 54 8.57 -11.21 -10.98
N GLU A 55 7.84 -12.21 -10.50
CA GLU A 55 7.65 -13.47 -11.22
C GLU A 55 6.86 -13.33 -12.53
N ASP A 56 5.86 -12.45 -12.60
CA ASP A 56 5.09 -12.23 -13.83
C ASP A 56 5.82 -11.35 -14.85
N GLU A 57 6.55 -10.34 -14.35
CA GLU A 57 7.23 -9.35 -15.19
C GLU A 57 8.54 -9.93 -15.74
N ASN A 58 9.30 -10.62 -14.88
CA ASN A 58 10.62 -11.14 -15.21
C ASN A 58 10.92 -12.45 -14.46
N PRO A 59 10.45 -13.61 -15.00
CA PRO A 59 10.62 -14.91 -14.37
C PRO A 59 12.08 -15.33 -14.15
N GLU A 60 13.00 -14.87 -15.00
CA GLU A 60 14.44 -15.17 -14.88
C GLU A 60 15.03 -14.45 -13.67
N GLU A 61 14.75 -13.15 -13.52
CA GLU A 61 15.17 -12.37 -12.35
C GLU A 61 14.58 -12.92 -11.07
N ALA A 62 13.28 -13.23 -11.06
CA ALA A 62 12.60 -13.81 -9.91
C ALA A 62 13.25 -15.14 -9.48
N ALA A 63 13.56 -16.02 -10.43
CA ALA A 63 14.20 -17.31 -10.12
C ALA A 63 15.62 -17.15 -9.56
N ILE A 64 16.40 -16.19 -10.06
CA ILE A 64 17.74 -15.87 -9.54
C ILE A 64 17.63 -15.26 -8.16
N LEU A 65 16.73 -14.30 -7.97
CA LEU A 65 16.52 -13.62 -6.69
C LEU A 65 16.04 -14.59 -5.63
N ARG A 66 15.12 -15.52 -5.95
CA ARG A 66 14.71 -16.61 -5.06
C ARG A 66 15.90 -17.43 -4.60
N ARG A 67 16.81 -17.78 -5.51
CA ARG A 67 18.05 -18.51 -5.14
C ARG A 67 18.90 -17.71 -4.15
N LEU A 68 19.05 -16.40 -4.39
CA LEU A 68 19.83 -15.51 -3.53
C LEU A 68 19.19 -15.39 -2.13
N THR A 69 17.89 -15.13 -2.06
CA THR A 69 17.18 -14.89 -0.80
C THR A 69 17.04 -16.18 0.03
N HIS A 70 16.81 -17.34 -0.60
CA HIS A 70 16.56 -18.57 0.14
C HIS A 70 17.84 -19.33 0.54
N PHE A 71 18.95 -19.14 -0.19
CA PHE A 71 20.18 -19.92 0.04
C PHE A 71 21.44 -19.08 0.31
N GLU A 72 21.48 -17.80 -0.08
CA GLU A 72 22.65 -16.92 0.05
C GLU A 72 22.34 -15.70 0.95
N PHE A 73 21.53 -15.92 2.00
CA PHE A 73 21.14 -14.87 2.96
C PHE A 73 22.33 -14.26 3.71
N ASP A 74 23.45 -14.99 3.81
CA ASP A 74 24.69 -14.57 4.48
C ASP A 74 25.39 -13.38 3.80
N ARG A 75 24.87 -12.97 2.63
CA ARG A 75 25.22 -11.71 1.97
C ARG A 75 24.66 -10.47 2.68
N LEU A 76 23.59 -10.62 3.46
CA LEU A 76 23.10 -9.54 4.31
C LEU A 76 24.10 -9.28 5.44
N ALA A 77 24.28 -8.00 5.77
CA ALA A 77 25.07 -7.63 6.94
C ALA A 77 24.42 -8.21 8.22
N PRO A 78 25.21 -8.73 9.18
CA PRO A 78 24.66 -9.28 10.42
C PRO A 78 23.83 -8.25 11.20
N SER A 79 22.54 -8.56 11.35
CA SER A 79 21.51 -7.77 12.04
C SER A 79 20.35 -8.66 12.49
N CYS A 80 19.43 -8.13 13.30
CA CYS A 80 18.20 -8.85 13.65
C CYS A 80 17.35 -9.16 12.42
N PHE A 81 17.33 -8.26 11.44
CA PHE A 81 16.66 -8.49 10.17
C PHE A 81 17.28 -9.69 9.43
N SER A 82 18.62 -9.77 9.34
CA SER A 82 19.30 -10.91 8.72
C SER A 82 19.07 -12.24 9.46
N ILE A 83 18.86 -12.21 10.79
CA ILE A 83 18.55 -13.40 11.58
C ILE A 83 17.14 -13.89 11.27
N GLY A 84 16.15 -12.99 11.25
CA GLY A 84 14.80 -13.30 10.80
C GLY A 84 14.83 -13.91 9.40
N PHE A 85 15.53 -13.26 8.47
CA PHE A 85 15.75 -13.70 7.10
C PHE A 85 16.37 -15.11 7.01
N ALA A 86 17.35 -15.41 7.86
CA ALA A 86 17.98 -16.72 7.92
C ALA A 86 17.02 -17.84 8.33
N THR A 87 16.02 -17.56 9.18
CA THR A 87 15.05 -18.60 9.61
C THR A 87 14.24 -19.17 8.46
N HIS A 88 14.09 -18.42 7.37
CA HIS A 88 13.39 -18.87 6.16
C HIS A 88 14.20 -19.90 5.36
N ASN A 89 15.53 -19.92 5.45
CA ASN A 89 16.46 -20.63 4.56
C ASN A 89 15.99 -21.98 3.93
N GLY A 90 16.24 -22.16 2.64
CA GLY A 90 15.83 -23.33 1.85
C GLY A 90 16.69 -24.61 2.03
N GLU A 91 17.75 -24.59 2.84
CA GLU A 91 18.62 -25.75 3.12
C GLU A 91 18.42 -26.32 4.54
N TRP A 92 18.13 -25.47 5.53
CA TRP A 92 17.94 -25.89 6.92
C TRP A 92 16.86 -25.10 7.68
N GLY A 93 16.35 -24.02 7.08
CA GLY A 93 15.31 -23.15 7.63
C GLY A 93 13.89 -23.67 7.40
N ALA A 94 12.89 -22.81 7.63
CA ALA A 94 11.48 -23.16 7.54
C ALA A 94 11.10 -23.68 6.15
N ASP A 95 11.59 -23.01 5.11
CA ASP A 95 11.30 -23.33 3.72
C ASP A 95 11.79 -24.74 3.33
N TYR A 96 12.99 -25.13 3.80
CA TYR A 96 13.49 -26.50 3.63
C TYR A 96 12.48 -27.57 4.08
N TYR A 97 11.81 -27.36 5.22
CA TYR A 97 10.88 -28.35 5.79
C TYR A 97 9.55 -28.41 5.05
N ALA A 98 9.10 -27.33 4.43
CA ALA A 98 7.87 -27.37 3.66
C ALA A 98 8.12 -27.86 2.22
N HIS A 99 9.25 -27.48 1.59
CA HIS A 99 9.57 -27.77 0.19
C HIS A 99 10.35 -29.03 -0.09
N ARG A 100 10.87 -29.74 0.92
CA ARG A 100 11.73 -30.91 0.68
C ARG A 100 11.07 -32.05 -0.12
N TYR A 101 9.75 -32.01 -0.33
CA TYR A 101 9.09 -32.92 -1.29
C TYR A 101 9.60 -32.76 -2.74
N HIS A 102 10.16 -31.60 -3.13
CA HIS A 102 10.80 -31.43 -4.43
C HIS A 102 12.02 -32.34 -4.62
N ALA A 103 12.78 -32.59 -3.54
CA ALA A 103 13.96 -33.44 -3.54
C ALA A 103 13.66 -34.89 -3.13
N GLU A 104 12.74 -35.07 -2.18
CA GLU A 104 12.34 -36.37 -1.63
C GLU A 104 10.80 -36.52 -1.66
N PRO A 105 10.18 -36.72 -2.84
CA PRO A 105 8.72 -36.76 -2.97
C PRO A 105 8.04 -37.91 -2.20
N GLU A 106 8.81 -38.96 -1.89
CA GLU A 106 8.34 -40.10 -1.10
C GLU A 106 8.63 -39.96 0.40
N GLY A 107 9.30 -38.87 0.82
CA GLY A 107 9.66 -38.61 2.20
C GLY A 107 8.44 -38.49 3.13
N ASP A 108 8.63 -38.88 4.39
CA ASP A 108 7.60 -38.85 5.43
C ASP A 108 7.58 -37.53 6.21
N MET A 109 7.92 -36.42 5.53
CA MET A 109 7.77 -35.10 6.13
C MET A 109 6.31 -34.73 6.30
N TYR A 110 6.04 -33.91 7.32
CA TYR A 110 4.69 -33.49 7.67
C TYR A 110 3.95 -32.89 6.46
N SER A 111 4.49 -31.85 5.82
CA SER A 111 3.87 -31.19 4.65
C SER A 111 3.56 -32.20 3.54
N THR A 112 4.54 -33.03 3.15
CA THR A 112 4.41 -34.04 2.10
C THR A 112 3.35 -35.09 2.42
N VAL A 113 3.24 -35.53 3.67
CA VAL A 113 2.21 -36.49 4.10
C VAL A 113 0.82 -35.87 3.97
N LYS A 114 0.63 -34.61 4.39
CA LYS A 114 -0.66 -33.91 4.29
C LYS A 114 -1.03 -33.64 2.83
N MET A 115 -0.10 -33.15 2.02
CA MET A 115 -0.30 -32.91 0.59
C MET A 115 -0.64 -34.18 -0.19
N ARG A 116 0.04 -35.31 0.09
CA ARG A 116 -0.31 -36.61 -0.52
C ARG A 116 -1.70 -37.09 -0.10
N ALA A 117 -2.08 -36.90 1.17
CA ALA A 117 -3.43 -37.24 1.63
C ALA A 117 -4.50 -36.38 0.94
N PHE A 118 -4.20 -35.10 0.69
CA PHE A 118 -5.04 -34.21 -0.12
C PHE A 118 -5.18 -34.72 -1.57
N CYS A 119 -4.07 -34.99 -2.27
CA CYS A 119 -4.11 -35.53 -3.64
C CYS A 119 -4.80 -36.91 -3.71
N ALA A 120 -4.74 -37.73 -2.66
CA ALA A 120 -5.46 -39.00 -2.62
C ALA A 120 -6.98 -38.81 -2.56
N GLN A 121 -7.44 -37.73 -1.92
CA GLN A 121 -8.86 -37.36 -1.85
C GLN A 121 -9.33 -36.61 -3.11
N PHE A 122 -8.46 -35.82 -3.72
CA PHE A 122 -8.71 -34.98 -4.90
C PHE A 122 -7.69 -35.31 -6.00
N PRO A 123 -7.83 -36.46 -6.69
CA PRO A 123 -6.82 -36.99 -7.62
C PRO A 123 -6.61 -36.15 -8.89
N GLU A 124 -7.51 -35.20 -9.16
CA GLU A 124 -7.39 -34.22 -10.23
C GLU A 124 -6.42 -33.07 -9.90
N ARG A 125 -5.94 -32.96 -8.65
CA ARG A 125 -5.06 -31.89 -8.18
C ARG A 125 -3.61 -32.32 -8.09
N SER A 126 -2.71 -31.40 -8.46
CA SER A 126 -1.27 -31.62 -8.39
C SER A 126 -0.76 -31.50 -6.95
N LEU A 127 0.47 -31.96 -6.66
CA LEU A 127 1.11 -31.70 -5.36
C LEU A 127 1.32 -30.20 -5.11
N HIS A 128 1.57 -29.43 -6.17
CA HIS A 128 1.68 -27.98 -6.09
C HIS A 128 0.34 -27.31 -5.75
N ASP A 129 -0.77 -27.82 -6.28
CA ASP A 129 -2.11 -27.35 -5.88
C ASP A 129 -2.37 -27.68 -4.39
N ALA A 130 -1.95 -28.86 -3.95
CA ALA A 130 -2.09 -29.30 -2.56
C ALA A 130 -1.24 -28.47 -1.60
N GLU A 131 -0.04 -28.08 -2.03
CA GLU A 131 0.85 -27.14 -1.34
C GLU A 131 0.15 -25.80 -1.11
N THR A 132 -0.36 -25.14 -2.16
CA THR A 132 -1.09 -23.87 -2.00
C THR A 132 -2.23 -23.96 -0.96
N VAL A 133 -3.00 -25.05 -0.97
CA VAL A 133 -4.06 -25.25 0.04
C VAL A 133 -3.47 -25.48 1.43
N PHE A 134 -2.36 -26.20 1.52
CA PHE A 134 -1.65 -26.47 2.77
C PHE A 134 -1.12 -25.17 3.40
N GLU A 135 -0.41 -24.31 2.67
CA GLU A 135 0.17 -23.08 3.22
C GLU A 135 -0.92 -22.15 3.77
N ILE A 136 -1.96 -21.89 2.97
CA ILE A 136 -3.12 -21.07 3.38
C ILE A 136 -3.78 -21.65 4.63
N THR A 137 -3.89 -22.98 4.71
CA THR A 137 -4.49 -23.65 5.87
C THR A 137 -3.64 -23.51 7.12
N VAL A 138 -2.32 -23.64 7.01
CA VAL A 138 -1.43 -23.53 8.17
C VAL A 138 -1.43 -22.09 8.67
N ASP A 139 -1.32 -21.10 7.80
CA ASP A 139 -1.38 -19.68 8.18
C ASP A 139 -2.70 -19.33 8.87
N PHE A 140 -3.81 -19.84 8.33
CA PHE A 140 -5.12 -19.70 8.97
C PHE A 140 -5.13 -20.32 10.37
N LEU A 141 -4.57 -21.52 10.55
CA LEU A 141 -4.54 -22.21 11.85
C LEU A 141 -3.61 -21.54 12.86
N VAL A 142 -2.42 -21.09 12.43
CA VAL A 142 -1.50 -20.28 13.25
C VAL A 142 -2.22 -19.01 13.71
N ARG A 143 -2.92 -18.34 12.80
CA ARG A 143 -3.71 -17.17 13.14
C ARG A 143 -4.85 -17.49 14.12
N LEU A 144 -5.55 -18.61 13.98
CA LEU A 144 -6.60 -18.99 14.94
C LEU A 144 -6.03 -19.28 16.34
N GLU A 145 -4.86 -19.92 16.44
CA GLU A 145 -4.22 -20.23 17.72
C GLU A 145 -3.77 -18.97 18.46
N HIS A 146 -3.24 -17.97 17.73
CA HIS A 146 -2.60 -16.79 18.33
C HIS A 146 -3.48 -15.53 18.39
N GLY A 147 -4.69 -15.57 17.85
CA GLY A 147 -5.61 -14.43 17.91
C GLY A 147 -5.25 -13.26 16.95
N PRO A 148 -6.14 -12.25 16.86
CA PRO A 148 -5.96 -11.08 15.98
C PRO A 148 -4.69 -10.29 16.24
N GLU A 149 -4.13 -10.41 17.43
CA GLU A 149 -2.89 -9.78 17.86
C GLU A 149 -1.70 -10.25 17.01
N LEU A 150 -1.71 -11.48 16.49
CA LEU A 150 -0.70 -11.91 15.52
C LEU A 150 -0.78 -11.08 14.24
N GLY A 151 -2.00 -10.80 13.75
CA GLY A 151 -2.20 -9.95 12.57
C GLY A 151 -1.67 -8.54 12.78
N THR A 152 -1.94 -7.95 13.94
CA THR A 152 -1.38 -6.64 14.34
C THR A 152 0.14 -6.67 14.35
N LEU A 153 0.74 -7.68 14.98
CA LEU A 153 2.21 -7.82 15.02
C LEU A 153 2.82 -7.92 13.62
N LEU A 154 2.22 -8.70 12.71
CA LEU A 154 2.69 -8.84 11.34
C LEU A 154 2.61 -7.51 10.57
N ALA A 155 1.49 -6.81 10.71
CA ALA A 155 1.29 -5.51 10.07
C ALA A 155 2.30 -4.48 10.59
N ASP A 156 2.40 -4.32 11.91
CA ASP A 156 3.33 -3.38 12.54
C ASP A 156 4.78 -3.70 12.19
N SER A 157 5.12 -4.99 12.11
CA SER A 157 6.47 -5.42 11.72
C SER A 157 6.82 -5.04 10.28
N ALA A 158 5.88 -5.16 9.35
CA ALA A 158 6.06 -4.70 7.98
C ALA A 158 6.15 -3.17 7.90
N LYS A 159 5.27 -2.45 8.62
CA LYS A 159 5.25 -0.98 8.66
C LYS A 159 6.54 -0.37 9.23
N ALA A 160 7.20 -1.07 10.14
CA ALA A 160 8.47 -0.64 10.73
C ALA A 160 9.66 -0.73 9.76
N MET A 161 9.50 -1.36 8.60
CA MET A 161 10.57 -1.47 7.60
C MET A 161 10.74 -0.15 6.85
N GLY A 162 12.00 0.26 6.68
CA GLY A 162 12.31 1.54 6.03
C GLY A 162 13.56 1.50 5.18
N GLU A 163 14.13 2.69 4.94
CA GLU A 163 15.28 2.88 4.03
C GLU A 163 16.51 2.05 4.41
N THR A 164 16.68 1.71 5.69
CA THR A 164 17.83 0.93 6.17
C THR A 164 17.75 -0.52 5.67
N GLN A 165 16.64 -1.22 5.95
CA GLN A 165 16.47 -2.61 5.51
C GLN A 165 16.40 -2.71 3.98
N GLU A 166 15.78 -1.74 3.32
CA GLU A 166 15.79 -1.68 1.85
C GLU A 166 17.22 -1.58 1.31
N ALA A 167 18.03 -0.66 1.85
CA ALA A 167 19.41 -0.48 1.43
C ALA A 167 20.25 -1.75 1.68
N ASP A 168 20.05 -2.44 2.80
CA ASP A 168 20.73 -3.70 3.11
C ASP A 168 20.41 -4.80 2.09
N VAL A 169 19.13 -4.97 1.74
CA VAL A 169 18.67 -5.95 0.74
C VAL A 169 19.22 -5.62 -0.66
N VAL A 170 19.17 -4.35 -1.06
CA VAL A 170 19.74 -3.89 -2.34
C VAL A 170 21.25 -4.14 -2.39
N ALA A 171 21.97 -3.77 -1.32
CA ALA A 171 23.42 -3.96 -1.23
C ALA A 171 23.82 -5.44 -1.27
N ALA A 172 23.02 -6.33 -0.65
CA ALA A 172 23.29 -7.76 -0.62
C ALA A 172 23.06 -8.45 -1.97
N PHE A 173 22.01 -8.06 -2.71
CA PHE A 173 21.50 -8.88 -3.81
C PHE A 173 21.55 -8.24 -5.20
N ALA A 174 21.49 -6.91 -5.34
CA ALA A 174 21.38 -6.28 -6.67
C ALA A 174 22.60 -6.54 -7.57
N GLY A 175 23.81 -6.48 -7.00
CA GLY A 175 25.04 -6.77 -7.74
C GLY A 175 25.11 -8.22 -8.22
N GLU A 176 24.68 -9.16 -7.39
CA GLU A 176 24.62 -10.58 -7.74
C GLU A 176 23.54 -10.85 -8.79
N LEU A 177 22.35 -10.27 -8.63
CA LEU A 177 21.26 -10.37 -9.58
C LEU A 177 21.68 -9.87 -10.97
N SER A 178 22.29 -8.67 -11.05
CA SER A 178 22.82 -8.13 -12.31
C SER A 178 23.90 -9.03 -12.93
N SER A 179 24.77 -9.63 -12.12
CA SER A 179 25.84 -10.50 -12.63
C SER A 179 25.34 -11.84 -13.19
N ARG A 180 24.19 -12.32 -12.70
CA ARG A 180 23.64 -13.65 -13.00
C ARG A 180 22.50 -13.59 -14.02
N CYS A 181 21.80 -12.47 -14.13
CA CYS A 181 20.72 -12.26 -15.09
C CYS A 181 21.25 -11.66 -16.39
N GLY A 182 21.06 -12.36 -17.51
CA GLY A 182 21.63 -11.96 -18.79
C GLY A 182 21.11 -10.61 -19.29
N GLY A 183 21.99 -9.61 -19.40
CA GLY A 183 21.64 -8.30 -19.96
C GLY A 183 21.02 -7.31 -18.95
N LEU A 184 20.95 -7.67 -17.67
CA LEU A 184 20.46 -6.79 -16.61
C LEU A 184 21.59 -5.87 -16.12
N SER A 185 21.43 -4.56 -16.28
CA SER A 185 22.40 -3.61 -15.73
C SER A 185 22.27 -3.51 -14.21
N LEU A 186 23.35 -3.09 -13.53
CA LEU A 186 23.34 -2.91 -12.08
C LEU A 186 22.24 -1.93 -11.62
N ALA A 187 22.08 -0.81 -12.33
CA ALA A 187 21.07 0.19 -11.99
C ALA A 187 19.63 -0.36 -12.12
N GLN A 188 19.38 -1.24 -13.09
CA GLN A 188 18.09 -1.92 -13.20
C GLN A 188 17.90 -2.91 -12.06
N ALA A 189 18.88 -3.76 -11.78
CA ALA A 189 18.81 -4.71 -10.66
C ALA A 189 18.58 -4.02 -9.32
N GLU A 190 19.21 -2.87 -9.06
CA GLU A 190 18.97 -2.06 -7.86
C GLU A 190 17.53 -1.53 -7.79
N ALA A 191 16.97 -1.10 -8.93
CA ALA A 191 15.59 -0.64 -9.01
C ALA A 191 14.59 -1.80 -8.83
N ASP A 192 14.87 -2.97 -9.41
CA ASP A 192 14.03 -4.16 -9.32
C ASP A 192 14.02 -4.74 -7.91
N VAL A 193 15.17 -4.87 -7.26
CA VAL A 193 15.26 -5.32 -5.85
C VAL A 193 14.58 -4.34 -4.91
N ARG A 194 14.75 -3.03 -5.12
CA ARG A 194 14.05 -1.98 -4.35
C ARG A 194 12.53 -2.09 -4.52
N ARG A 195 12.04 -2.19 -5.76
CA ARG A 195 10.62 -2.36 -6.05
C ARG A 195 10.07 -3.63 -5.41
N ALA A 196 10.80 -4.74 -5.52
CA ALA A 196 10.42 -6.01 -4.92
C ALA A 196 10.28 -5.89 -3.39
N PHE A 197 11.27 -5.29 -2.72
CA PHE A 197 11.23 -5.06 -1.28
C PHE A 197 10.05 -4.17 -0.86
N GLN A 198 9.89 -3.00 -1.48
CA GLN A 198 8.82 -2.04 -1.16
C GLN A 198 7.43 -2.64 -1.38
N THR A 199 7.26 -3.36 -2.50
CA THR A 199 5.98 -4.03 -2.81
C THR A 199 5.72 -5.15 -1.80
N HIS A 200 6.72 -5.93 -1.44
CA HIS A 200 6.59 -7.00 -0.46
C HIS A 200 6.25 -6.47 0.94
N VAL A 201 6.85 -5.36 1.37
CA VAL A 201 6.49 -4.66 2.62
C VAL A 201 4.99 -4.36 2.64
N ASN A 202 4.48 -3.75 1.57
CA ASN A 202 3.05 -3.41 1.47
C ASN A 202 2.16 -4.66 1.47
N LEU A 203 2.57 -5.72 0.77
CA LEU A 203 1.83 -7.00 0.76
C LEU A 203 1.76 -7.64 2.15
N MET A 204 2.87 -7.66 2.90
CA MET A 204 2.91 -8.22 4.26
C MET A 204 2.11 -7.38 5.25
N HIS A 205 2.16 -6.05 5.12
CA HIS A 205 1.34 -5.14 5.92
C HIS A 205 -0.14 -5.46 5.73
N SER A 206 -0.60 -5.59 4.48
CA SER A 206 -1.99 -5.95 4.18
C SER A 206 -2.36 -7.37 4.58
N PHE A 207 -1.43 -8.32 4.49
CA PHE A 207 -1.64 -9.66 5.03
C PHE A 207 -1.90 -9.62 6.55
N GLY A 208 -1.07 -8.87 7.30
CA GLY A 208 -1.23 -8.70 8.75
C GLY A 208 -2.57 -8.07 9.12
N LEU A 209 -2.99 -7.01 8.41
CA LEU A 209 -4.28 -6.36 8.64
C LEU A 209 -5.47 -7.26 8.30
N GLN A 210 -5.37 -8.07 7.24
CA GLN A 210 -6.37 -9.10 6.97
C GLN A 210 -6.41 -10.17 8.07
N ALA A 211 -5.26 -10.56 8.59
CA ALA A 211 -5.21 -11.48 9.70
C ALA A 211 -5.92 -10.92 10.94
N THR A 212 -6.03 -9.60 11.16
CA THR A 212 -6.79 -9.06 12.33
C THR A 212 -8.30 -9.36 12.30
N GLN A 213 -8.84 -9.78 11.17
CA GLN A 213 -10.27 -10.00 10.99
C GLN A 213 -10.80 -11.19 11.80
N GLU A 214 -12.11 -11.22 12.02
CA GLU A 214 -12.79 -12.34 12.67
C GLU A 214 -12.72 -13.62 11.82
N GLU A 215 -12.69 -14.79 12.47
CA GLU A 215 -12.61 -16.10 11.80
C GLU A 215 -13.67 -16.29 10.70
N GLY A 216 -14.90 -15.85 10.96
CA GLY A 216 -15.99 -15.94 9.98
C GLY A 216 -15.66 -15.21 8.68
N ILE A 217 -15.05 -14.03 8.80
CA ILE A 217 -14.60 -13.22 7.66
C ILE A 217 -13.46 -13.95 6.94
N LEU A 218 -12.41 -14.37 7.66
CA LEU A 218 -11.27 -15.12 7.11
C LEU A 218 -11.69 -16.37 6.32
N ARG A 219 -12.69 -17.12 6.81
CA ARG A 219 -13.21 -18.29 6.08
C ARG A 219 -13.96 -17.92 4.82
N THR A 220 -14.69 -16.79 4.84
CA THR A 220 -15.31 -16.26 3.62
C THR A 220 -14.28 -15.71 2.65
N THR A 221 -13.06 -15.43 3.11
CA THR A 221 -11.92 -14.96 2.32
C THR A 221 -11.24 -16.03 1.50
N ILE A 222 -10.87 -17.11 2.16
CA ILE A 222 -10.01 -18.14 1.60
C ILE A 222 -10.71 -18.90 0.46
N VAL A 223 -12.01 -19.18 0.61
CA VAL A 223 -12.74 -20.05 -0.33
C VAL A 223 -12.84 -19.45 -1.75
N PRO A 224 -13.21 -18.17 -1.94
CA PRO A 224 -13.18 -17.53 -3.25
C PRO A 224 -11.80 -17.51 -3.92
N VAL A 225 -10.73 -17.27 -3.16
CA VAL A 225 -9.36 -17.31 -3.66
C VAL A 225 -9.05 -18.67 -4.27
N LEU A 226 -9.26 -19.75 -3.50
CA LEU A 226 -9.01 -21.11 -3.96
C LEU A 226 -9.88 -21.48 -5.17
N ALA A 227 -11.13 -20.99 -5.21
CA ALA A 227 -12.02 -21.21 -6.35
C ALA A 227 -11.49 -20.56 -7.63
N SER A 228 -11.00 -19.32 -7.53
CA SER A 228 -10.39 -18.59 -8.63
C SER A 228 -9.11 -19.28 -9.11
N GLN A 229 -8.18 -19.55 -8.20
CA GLN A 229 -6.88 -20.16 -8.48
C GLN A 229 -7.00 -21.49 -9.22
N PHE A 230 -7.94 -22.34 -8.78
CA PHE A 230 -8.08 -23.68 -9.34
C PHE A 230 -9.12 -23.78 -10.46
N GLY A 231 -9.77 -22.68 -10.82
CA GLY A 231 -10.83 -22.65 -11.82
C GLY A 231 -12.03 -23.55 -11.47
N VAL A 232 -12.41 -23.61 -10.18
CA VAL A 232 -13.49 -24.46 -9.66
C VAL A 232 -14.62 -23.63 -9.04
N ASP A 233 -15.75 -24.27 -8.76
CA ASP A 233 -16.85 -23.62 -8.04
C ASP A 233 -16.56 -23.50 -6.53
N LEU A 234 -17.27 -22.57 -5.86
CA LEU A 234 -17.09 -22.28 -4.43
C LEU A 234 -17.37 -23.47 -3.50
N LEU A 235 -18.22 -24.42 -3.90
CA LEU A 235 -18.51 -25.61 -3.08
C LEU A 235 -17.29 -26.54 -3.11
N THR A 236 -16.71 -26.73 -4.29
CA THR A 236 -15.49 -27.53 -4.49
C THR A 236 -14.30 -26.90 -3.75
N ALA A 237 -14.06 -25.60 -3.89
CA ALA A 237 -12.99 -24.91 -3.17
C ALA A 237 -13.15 -24.99 -1.64
N ARG A 238 -14.39 -24.88 -1.14
CA ARG A 238 -14.69 -25.07 0.29
C ARG A 238 -14.37 -26.50 0.76
N ALA A 239 -14.62 -27.49 -0.08
CA ALA A 239 -14.29 -28.88 0.23
C ALA A 239 -12.78 -29.09 0.32
N TYR A 240 -11.99 -28.47 -0.57
CA TYR A 240 -10.52 -28.50 -0.50
C TYR A 240 -10.02 -27.93 0.82
N PHE A 241 -10.42 -26.69 1.15
CA PHE A 241 -9.99 -26.02 2.37
C PHE A 241 -10.39 -26.78 3.63
N ALA A 242 -11.66 -27.18 3.73
CA ALA A 242 -12.16 -27.92 4.90
C ALA A 242 -11.47 -29.29 5.06
N PHE A 243 -11.09 -29.95 3.97
CA PHE A 243 -10.36 -31.21 4.04
C PHE A 243 -8.95 -30.99 4.59
N MET A 244 -8.20 -30.02 4.03
CA MET A 244 -6.85 -29.71 4.51
C MET A 244 -6.84 -29.21 5.95
N GLU A 245 -7.81 -28.37 6.34
CA GLU A 245 -7.99 -27.92 7.72
C GLU A 245 -8.17 -29.10 8.67
N ASN A 246 -9.03 -30.07 8.31
CA ASN A 246 -9.22 -31.26 9.13
C ASN A 246 -7.96 -32.13 9.22
N LEU A 247 -7.12 -32.12 8.19
CA LEU A 247 -5.85 -32.83 8.21
C LEU A 247 -4.81 -32.18 9.14
N CYS A 248 -4.84 -30.86 9.31
CA CYS A 248 -3.76 -30.11 9.98
C CYS A 248 -4.12 -29.57 11.38
N LYS A 249 -5.40 -29.31 11.67
CA LYS A 249 -5.84 -28.55 12.86
C LYS A 249 -5.45 -29.11 14.23
N ASN A 250 -5.03 -30.37 14.31
CA ASN A 250 -4.71 -31.02 15.60
C ASN A 250 -3.20 -31.18 15.81
N ASP A 251 -2.37 -30.95 14.79
CA ASP A 251 -0.96 -31.29 14.81
C ASP A 251 -0.04 -30.26 14.12
N CYS A 252 -0.58 -29.23 13.45
CA CYS A 252 0.24 -28.21 12.79
C CYS A 252 1.15 -27.44 13.76
N MET A 253 0.61 -26.97 14.91
CA MET A 253 1.40 -26.19 15.86
C MET A 253 2.55 -27.02 16.47
N VAL A 254 2.29 -28.30 16.77
CA VAL A 254 3.32 -29.22 17.26
C VAL A 254 4.45 -29.39 16.25
N GLU A 255 4.13 -29.43 14.95
CA GLU A 255 5.14 -29.51 13.90
C GLU A 255 5.92 -28.20 13.73
N LEU A 256 5.25 -27.05 13.78
CA LEU A 256 5.92 -25.75 13.70
C LEU A 256 6.87 -25.53 14.88
N ASP A 257 6.48 -25.91 16.10
CA ASP A 257 7.36 -25.89 17.28
C ASP A 257 8.59 -26.78 17.09
N ARG A 258 8.38 -27.99 16.56
CA ARG A 258 9.47 -28.93 16.26
C ARG A 258 10.45 -28.31 15.25
N ILE A 259 9.94 -27.65 14.21
CA ILE A 259 10.75 -26.97 13.20
C ILE A 259 11.52 -25.81 13.82
N ALA A 260 10.86 -24.96 14.60
CA ALA A 260 11.48 -23.83 15.30
C ALA A 260 12.64 -24.28 16.21
N LEU A 261 12.48 -25.38 16.96
CA LEU A 261 13.54 -25.95 17.79
C LEU A 261 14.76 -26.42 16.97
N ILE A 262 14.55 -26.95 15.77
CA ILE A 262 15.66 -27.38 14.90
C ILE A 262 16.36 -26.16 14.28
N ILE A 263 15.60 -25.15 13.86
CA ILE A 263 16.14 -23.90 13.33
C ILE A 263 16.96 -23.19 14.40
N ALA A 264 16.46 -23.08 15.63
CA ALA A 264 17.16 -22.48 16.77
C ALA A 264 18.56 -23.06 16.98
N ALA A 265 18.74 -24.37 16.75
CA ALA A 265 20.03 -25.04 16.89
C ALA A 265 21.06 -24.66 15.80
N ASN A 266 20.61 -24.10 14.68
CA ASN A 266 21.45 -23.64 13.57
C ASN A 266 21.72 -22.12 13.62
N LEU A 267 20.93 -21.37 14.38
CA LEU A 267 21.13 -19.93 14.55
C LEU A 267 22.37 -19.64 15.39
N SER A 268 23.14 -18.64 14.96
CA SER A 268 24.24 -18.11 15.77
C SER A 268 23.67 -17.37 16.99
N PRO A 269 24.39 -17.32 18.13
CA PRO A 269 23.99 -16.50 19.27
C PRO A 269 23.77 -15.05 18.85
N HIS A 270 22.65 -14.47 19.27
CA HIS A 270 22.23 -13.13 18.88
C HIS A 270 21.63 -12.37 20.06
N ASP A 271 21.80 -11.05 20.06
CA ASP A 271 21.30 -10.15 21.10
C ASP A 271 20.26 -9.21 20.49
N CYS A 272 19.15 -9.80 20.04
CA CYS A 272 18.07 -9.11 19.32
C CYS A 272 16.88 -8.77 20.20
N CYS A 273 16.84 -9.29 21.43
CA CYS A 273 15.69 -9.15 22.31
C CYS A 273 16.12 -8.38 23.56
N PRO A 274 15.86 -7.07 23.64
CA PRO A 274 15.95 -6.38 24.92
C PRO A 274 14.95 -7.05 25.87
N GLY A 275 15.42 -7.53 27.02
CA GLY A 275 14.59 -8.26 27.99
C GLY A 275 13.35 -7.46 28.36
N GLU A 276 12.20 -8.14 28.43
CA GLU A 276 10.84 -7.64 28.69
C GLU A 276 10.82 -6.34 29.53
N GLY A 277 11.02 -5.23 28.85
CA GLY A 277 10.72 -3.90 29.33
C GLY A 277 9.45 -3.52 28.62
N GLU A 278 8.40 -3.25 29.39
CA GLU A 278 7.22 -2.54 28.95
C GLU A 278 7.69 -1.20 28.37
N GLY A 279 8.10 -1.22 27.10
CA GLY A 279 8.43 -0.07 26.31
C GLY A 279 7.11 0.47 25.84
N GLU A 280 6.57 1.42 26.59
CA GLU A 280 5.65 2.42 26.07
C GLU A 280 6.20 2.83 24.70
N GLY A 281 5.51 2.38 23.64
CA GLY A 281 5.77 2.87 22.30
C GLY A 281 5.62 4.37 22.39
N GLU A 282 6.74 5.08 22.28
CA GLU A 282 6.69 6.50 22.01
C GLU A 282 5.86 6.63 20.73
N GLY A 283 4.65 7.15 20.89
CA GLY A 283 3.74 7.38 19.80
C GLY A 283 4.42 8.31 18.82
N GLU A 284 4.95 7.74 17.74
CA GLU A 284 5.16 8.49 16.52
C GLU A 284 3.78 8.95 16.06
N GLY A 285 3.66 10.27 15.91
CA GLY A 285 2.41 11.00 15.89
C GLY A 285 1.34 10.43 14.96
N GLU A 286 0.10 10.59 15.39
CA GLU A 286 -1.08 10.53 14.52
C GLU A 286 -0.80 11.29 13.21
N GLY A 287 -1.20 10.69 12.09
CA GLY A 287 -0.70 11.01 10.75
C GLY A 287 -0.84 12.48 10.33
N GLU A 288 0.29 13.09 10.02
CA GLU A 288 0.37 14.34 9.25
C GLU A 288 -0.04 14.05 7.79
N LEU A 289 -0.98 14.83 7.26
CA LEU A 289 -1.54 14.66 5.91
C LEU A 289 -0.57 15.20 4.86
N ASP A 290 0.30 14.33 4.33
CA ASP A 290 1.27 14.69 3.28
C ASP A 290 0.78 14.27 1.88
N PHE A 291 0.22 15.24 1.13
CA PHE A 291 -0.25 15.00 -0.23
C PHE A 291 0.87 14.78 -1.26
N CYS A 292 2.09 15.27 -1.00
CA CYS A 292 3.23 14.95 -1.86
C CYS A 292 3.57 13.46 -1.74
N ARG A 293 3.63 12.94 -0.51
CA ARG A 293 3.74 11.50 -0.26
C ARG A 293 2.59 10.73 -0.89
N ALA A 294 1.34 11.17 -0.73
CA ALA A 294 0.19 10.50 -1.31
C ALA A 294 0.29 10.39 -2.85
N TYR A 295 0.69 11.46 -3.55
CA TYR A 295 0.89 11.44 -5.00
C TYR A 295 2.03 10.51 -5.44
N ARG A 296 3.15 10.51 -4.70
CA ARG A 296 4.25 9.58 -4.92
C ARG A 296 3.81 8.12 -4.74
N ASP A 297 3.05 7.85 -3.68
CA ASP A 297 2.60 6.50 -3.34
C ASP A 297 1.59 5.98 -4.38
N ILE A 298 0.73 6.85 -4.96
CA ILE A 298 -0.15 6.52 -6.09
C ILE A 298 0.65 6.29 -7.39
N SER A 299 1.54 7.21 -7.75
CA SER A 299 2.30 7.14 -9.01
C SER A 299 3.28 5.96 -9.04
N GLY A 300 3.85 5.60 -7.89
CA GLY A 300 4.71 4.43 -7.71
C GLY A 300 3.96 3.12 -7.46
N ASN A 301 2.61 3.12 -7.47
CA ASN A 301 1.83 1.95 -7.11
C ASN A 301 1.85 0.87 -8.20
N GLY A 302 2.61 -0.20 -7.97
CA GLY A 302 2.70 -1.34 -8.88
C GLY A 302 1.38 -2.08 -9.09
N LEU A 303 0.51 -2.15 -8.08
CA LEU A 303 -0.79 -2.83 -8.19
C LEU A 303 -1.74 -2.08 -9.14
N LEU A 304 -1.80 -0.75 -9.06
CA LEU A 304 -2.58 0.05 -10.01
C LEU A 304 -2.04 -0.09 -11.43
N ALA A 305 -0.71 -0.10 -11.61
CA ALA A 305 -0.11 -0.30 -12.92
C ALA A 305 -0.47 -1.68 -13.53
N GLN A 306 -0.64 -2.71 -12.68
CA GLN A 306 -1.04 -4.06 -13.10
C GLN A 306 -2.52 -4.19 -13.50
N LEU A 307 -3.38 -3.23 -13.17
CA LEU A 307 -4.77 -3.20 -13.65
C LEU A 307 -4.88 -3.00 -15.17
N GLY A 308 -3.78 -2.59 -15.81
CA GLY A 308 -3.63 -2.56 -17.25
C GLY A 308 -2.94 -1.29 -17.76
N PRO A 309 -2.58 -1.26 -19.06
CA PRO A 309 -1.84 -0.13 -19.65
C PRO A 309 -2.58 1.21 -19.55
N GLY A 310 -3.92 1.21 -19.46
CA GLY A 310 -4.71 2.40 -19.23
C GLY A 310 -4.51 2.97 -17.82
N PHE A 311 -4.50 2.12 -16.81
CA PHE A 311 -4.29 2.56 -15.42
C PHE A 311 -2.85 3.02 -15.17
N ALA A 312 -1.86 2.40 -15.82
CA ALA A 312 -0.49 2.90 -15.78
C ALA A 312 -0.37 4.35 -16.33
N GLN A 313 -1.18 4.73 -17.32
CA GLN A 313 -1.24 6.13 -17.79
C GLN A 313 -1.92 7.04 -16.77
N VAL A 314 -2.95 6.55 -16.06
CA VAL A 314 -3.65 7.32 -15.01
C VAL A 314 -2.75 7.54 -13.80
N THR A 315 -2.03 6.53 -13.31
CA THR A 315 -1.11 6.69 -12.17
C THR A 315 0.05 7.62 -12.48
N ALA A 316 0.53 7.64 -13.73
CA ALA A 316 1.56 8.58 -14.18
C ALA A 316 1.11 10.05 -14.11
N LEU A 317 -0.21 10.33 -14.14
CA LEU A 317 -0.74 11.69 -13.95
C LEU A 317 -0.47 12.23 -12.55
N PHE A 318 -0.25 11.37 -11.56
CA PHE A 318 0.05 11.74 -10.17
C PHE A 318 1.54 12.03 -9.95
N ALA A 319 2.29 12.37 -11.00
CA ALA A 319 3.66 12.87 -10.85
C ALA A 319 3.66 14.15 -10.01
N GLN A 320 4.04 14.02 -8.73
CA GLN A 320 3.84 15.04 -7.67
C GLN A 320 4.39 16.45 -7.98
N GLU A 321 5.34 16.59 -8.92
CA GLU A 321 5.94 17.89 -9.29
C GLU A 321 5.17 18.63 -10.38
N GLU A 322 4.36 17.93 -11.18
CA GLU A 322 3.74 18.46 -12.41
C GLU A 322 2.22 18.27 -12.45
N ALA A 323 1.66 17.49 -11.52
CA ALA A 323 0.25 17.16 -11.51
C ALA A 323 -0.64 18.40 -11.29
N ASP A 324 -1.53 18.65 -12.25
CA ASP A 324 -2.60 19.64 -12.24
C ASP A 324 -3.85 18.91 -12.75
N LEU A 325 -4.53 18.24 -11.82
CA LEU A 325 -5.62 17.30 -12.10
C LEU A 325 -6.99 17.91 -11.83
N ASN A 326 -7.05 18.93 -10.98
CA ASN A 326 -8.27 19.69 -10.73
C ASN A 326 -8.71 20.47 -11.98
N GLY A 327 -9.52 19.88 -12.85
CA GLY A 327 -9.91 20.54 -14.08
C GLY A 327 -10.84 19.73 -14.96
N SER A 328 -10.89 20.06 -16.26
CA SER A 328 -11.63 19.25 -17.23
C SER A 328 -10.85 17.99 -17.58
N PHE A 329 -11.53 16.85 -17.57
CA PHE A 329 -10.94 15.58 -17.94
C PHE A 329 -11.86 14.73 -18.82
N TYR A 330 -11.23 13.88 -19.61
CA TYR A 330 -11.84 12.76 -20.30
C TYR A 330 -10.84 11.60 -20.28
N ILE A 331 -11.26 10.48 -19.73
CA ILE A 331 -10.45 9.27 -19.58
C ILE A 331 -11.26 8.11 -20.17
N ASP A 332 -10.66 7.37 -21.08
CA ASP A 332 -11.18 6.13 -21.66
C ASP A 332 -10.07 5.07 -21.60
N LEU A 333 -10.32 4.02 -20.84
CA LEU A 333 -9.35 2.95 -20.58
C LEU A 333 -9.70 1.66 -21.32
N ASP A 334 -10.51 1.73 -22.39
CA ASP A 334 -10.70 0.59 -23.29
C ASP A 334 -9.34 0.12 -23.83
N PRO A 335 -8.94 -1.16 -23.62
CA PRO A 335 -7.66 -1.67 -24.11
C PRO A 335 -7.45 -1.53 -25.63
N ALA A 336 -8.53 -1.39 -26.40
CA ALA A 336 -8.45 -1.20 -27.85
C ALA A 336 -8.09 0.24 -28.26
N ASP A 337 -8.42 1.24 -27.44
CA ASP A 337 -8.21 2.67 -27.75
C ASP A 337 -8.12 3.51 -26.46
N ILE A 338 -7.01 3.36 -25.74
CA ILE A 338 -6.77 4.11 -24.50
C ILE A 338 -6.59 5.59 -24.83
N PHE A 339 -7.38 6.44 -24.19
CA PHE A 339 -7.31 7.88 -24.35
C PHE A 339 -7.45 8.59 -23.00
N VAL A 340 -6.38 9.26 -22.56
CA VAL A 340 -6.32 9.99 -21.29
C VAL A 340 -6.04 11.47 -21.58
N ARG A 341 -6.93 12.35 -21.12
CA ARG A 341 -6.75 13.80 -21.22
C ARG A 341 -7.22 14.50 -19.95
N VAL A 342 -6.31 15.21 -19.31
CA VAL A 342 -6.59 16.10 -18.18
C VAL A 342 -6.01 17.48 -18.51
N SER A 343 -6.78 18.54 -18.27
CA SER A 343 -6.38 19.91 -18.65
C SER A 343 -6.03 20.80 -17.46
N GLY A 344 -6.31 20.36 -16.23
CA GLY A 344 -6.05 21.13 -15.03
C GLY A 344 -6.86 22.42 -14.90
N ASN A 345 -6.58 23.19 -13.84
CA ASN A 345 -7.10 24.55 -13.63
C ASN A 345 -5.97 25.60 -13.64
N GLY A 346 -4.70 25.17 -13.72
CA GLY A 346 -3.52 26.02 -13.71
C GLY A 346 -2.78 26.11 -12.37
N ILE A 347 -3.26 25.44 -11.32
CA ILE A 347 -2.56 25.28 -10.04
C ILE A 347 -2.13 23.81 -9.91
N THR A 348 -0.90 23.56 -9.48
CA THR A 348 -0.46 22.18 -9.23
C THR A 348 -1.06 21.65 -7.93
N ASP A 349 -1.51 20.39 -7.90
CA ASP A 349 -2.38 19.93 -6.82
C ASP A 349 -1.63 19.70 -5.50
N ALA A 350 -0.66 18.78 -5.49
CA ALA A 350 -0.14 18.15 -4.27
C ALA A 350 0.51 19.14 -3.29
N ALA A 351 1.39 20.01 -3.80
CA ALA A 351 2.10 20.99 -2.99
C ALA A 351 1.37 22.33 -2.85
N ASN A 352 0.28 22.58 -3.57
CA ASN A 352 -0.41 23.87 -3.58
C ASN A 352 -1.91 23.73 -3.26
N GLU A 353 -2.77 23.30 -4.19
CA GLU A 353 -4.23 23.24 -3.91
C GLU A 353 -4.58 22.36 -2.71
N LEU A 354 -4.02 21.14 -2.65
CA LEU A 354 -4.28 20.21 -1.56
C LEU A 354 -3.48 20.58 -0.29
N ALA A 355 -2.36 21.29 -0.46
CA ALA A 355 -1.55 21.76 0.66
C ALA A 355 -2.24 22.85 1.49
N LEU A 356 -3.18 23.61 0.91
CA LEU A 356 -4.04 24.51 1.70
C LEU A 356 -4.86 23.72 2.74
N LEU A 357 -5.33 22.52 2.37
CA LEU A 357 -6.11 21.67 3.26
C LEU A 357 -5.24 21.10 4.38
N SER A 358 -4.07 20.53 4.05
CA SER A 358 -3.16 19.98 5.05
C SER A 358 -2.62 21.07 5.99
N ALA A 359 -2.23 22.23 5.47
CA ALA A 359 -1.73 23.34 6.29
C ALA A 359 -2.71 23.81 7.38
N ILE A 360 -4.03 23.74 7.10
CA ILE A 360 -5.06 24.01 8.10
C ILE A 360 -5.18 22.85 9.11
N LEU A 361 -5.18 21.60 8.63
CA LEU A 361 -5.34 20.40 9.46
C LEU A 361 -4.14 20.16 10.40
N ASP A 362 -2.94 20.57 9.99
CA ASP A 362 -1.71 20.47 10.79
C ASP A 362 -1.64 21.52 11.92
N GLN A 363 -2.59 22.45 11.95
CA GLN A 363 -2.67 23.54 12.93
C GLN A 363 -4.00 23.49 13.69
N PRO A 364 -4.08 22.77 14.83
CA PRO A 364 -5.32 22.59 15.61
C PRO A 364 -6.01 23.89 16.09
N TYR A 365 -5.29 25.01 16.06
CA TYR A 365 -5.79 26.33 16.44
C TYR A 365 -5.95 27.30 15.26
N PHE A 366 -5.81 26.82 14.01
CA PHE A 366 -5.91 27.64 12.82
C PHE A 366 -7.26 28.36 12.74
N ASN A 367 -7.21 29.65 12.48
CA ASN A 367 -8.35 30.52 12.27
C ASN A 367 -7.91 31.82 11.61
N ASN A 368 -8.17 31.96 10.31
CA ASN A 368 -7.89 33.18 9.55
C ASN A 368 -9.10 34.12 9.45
N GLY A 369 -10.20 33.81 10.16
CA GLY A 369 -11.45 34.58 10.12
C GLY A 369 -12.46 34.10 9.07
N VAL A 370 -12.01 33.39 8.03
CA VAL A 370 -12.87 32.76 6.99
C VAL A 370 -13.00 31.26 7.24
N LEU A 371 -11.86 30.57 7.37
CA LEU A 371 -11.73 29.15 7.65
C LEU A 371 -11.23 28.92 9.08
N ARG A 372 -11.60 27.77 9.64
CA ARG A 372 -11.19 27.33 10.98
C ARG A 372 -10.87 25.86 10.94
N TYR A 373 -9.85 25.46 11.69
CA TYR A 373 -9.48 24.05 11.88
C TYR A 373 -10.70 23.17 12.16
N THR A 374 -11.57 23.56 13.10
CA THR A 374 -12.74 22.75 13.48
C THR A 374 -13.71 22.50 12.35
N PHE A 375 -13.85 23.41 11.39
CA PHE A 375 -14.74 23.21 10.24
C PHE A 375 -14.09 22.31 9.21
N VAL A 376 -12.80 22.53 8.95
CA VAL A 376 -12.03 21.77 7.96
C VAL A 376 -11.83 20.32 8.42
N HIS A 377 -11.45 20.12 9.68
CA HIS A 377 -11.30 18.80 10.30
C HIS A 377 -12.62 18.01 10.33
N VAL A 378 -13.75 18.64 10.68
CA VAL A 378 -15.05 17.95 10.66
C VAL A 378 -15.47 17.58 9.23
N ALA A 379 -15.21 18.45 8.25
CA ALA A 379 -15.48 18.14 6.84
C ALA A 379 -14.61 16.97 6.35
N TRP A 380 -13.30 16.99 6.65
CA TRP A 380 -12.35 15.94 6.33
C TRP A 380 -12.79 14.59 6.92
N GLU A 381 -12.96 14.52 8.24
CA GLU A 381 -13.34 13.28 8.92
C GLU A 381 -14.66 12.73 8.42
N TYR A 382 -15.66 13.60 8.25
CA TYR A 382 -16.96 13.17 7.72
C TYR A 382 -16.82 12.62 6.29
N ASN A 383 -16.11 13.32 5.40
CA ASN A 383 -15.94 12.89 4.02
C ASN A 383 -15.14 11.58 3.92
N TYR A 384 -14.07 11.44 4.71
CA TYR A 384 -13.21 10.27 4.72
C TYR A 384 -13.98 9.03 5.21
N GLN A 385 -14.69 9.16 6.34
CA GLN A 385 -15.54 8.09 6.86
C GLN A 385 -16.67 7.76 5.89
N LYS A 386 -17.31 8.76 5.27
CA LYS A 386 -18.34 8.56 4.26
C LYS A 386 -17.82 7.78 3.06
N LEU A 387 -16.62 8.13 2.57
CA LEU A 387 -15.95 7.38 1.49
C LEU A 387 -15.72 5.93 1.88
N LEU A 388 -15.16 5.67 3.06
CA LEU A 388 -14.84 4.32 3.52
C LEU A 388 -16.09 3.46 3.74
N GLU A 389 -17.05 3.97 4.50
CA GLU A 389 -18.18 3.18 4.99
C GLU A 389 -19.28 3.01 3.94
N ASP A 390 -19.62 4.08 3.20
CA ASP A 390 -20.82 4.10 2.36
C ASP A 390 -20.51 3.91 0.86
N TYR A 391 -19.29 4.29 0.43
CA TYR A 391 -18.90 4.27 -0.98
C TYR A 391 -18.00 3.09 -1.29
N VAL A 392 -16.80 3.03 -0.70
CA VAL A 392 -15.92 1.85 -0.80
C VAL A 392 -16.64 0.63 -0.21
N GLY A 393 -17.24 0.82 0.97
CA GLY A 393 -17.88 -0.23 1.76
C GLY A 393 -16.92 -0.83 2.78
N PRO A 394 -17.40 -1.25 3.96
CA PRO A 394 -16.56 -1.69 5.08
C PRO A 394 -15.70 -2.92 4.73
N VAL A 395 -16.12 -3.70 3.73
CA VAL A 395 -15.41 -4.89 3.29
C VAL A 395 -14.20 -4.53 2.40
N LEU A 396 -14.25 -3.40 1.68
CA LEU A 396 -13.16 -2.93 0.81
C LEU A 396 -12.35 -1.78 1.38
N ALA A 397 -12.86 -1.08 2.39
CA ALA A 397 -12.23 0.06 3.03
C ALA A 397 -10.77 -0.20 3.41
N GLY A 398 -10.49 -1.30 4.13
CA GLY A 398 -9.12 -1.66 4.52
C GLY A 398 -8.22 -1.98 3.32
N VAL A 399 -8.72 -2.77 2.36
CA VAL A 399 -7.96 -3.15 1.16
C VAL A 399 -7.58 -1.93 0.32
N VAL A 400 -8.53 -1.03 0.07
CA VAL A 400 -8.28 0.19 -0.71
C VAL A 400 -7.33 1.12 0.04
N SER A 401 -7.52 1.31 1.35
CA SER A 401 -6.66 2.18 2.16
C SER A 401 -5.20 1.71 2.20
N GLU A 402 -4.98 0.40 2.18
CA GLU A 402 -3.65 -0.19 2.33
C GLU A 402 -2.96 -0.54 1.00
N SER A 403 -3.70 -1.07 0.02
CA SER A 403 -3.15 -1.47 -1.28
C SER A 403 -3.00 -0.27 -2.22
N LEU A 404 -3.76 0.80 -1.98
CA LEU A 404 -3.76 2.04 -2.74
C LEU A 404 -3.42 3.23 -1.82
N PRO A 405 -2.26 3.23 -1.16
CA PRO A 405 -1.87 4.31 -0.24
C PRO A 405 -1.93 5.67 -0.97
N GLY A 406 -2.46 6.67 -0.27
CA GLY A 406 -2.67 8.01 -0.82
C GLY A 406 -3.93 8.16 -1.69
N PHE A 407 -4.47 7.09 -2.28
CA PHE A 407 -5.60 7.20 -3.22
C PHE A 407 -6.85 7.79 -2.56
N LEU A 408 -7.24 7.26 -1.40
CA LEU A 408 -8.41 7.76 -0.66
C LEU A 408 -8.17 9.14 -0.07
N ASP A 409 -6.94 9.45 0.33
CA ASP A 409 -6.58 10.76 0.87
C ASP A 409 -6.75 11.83 -0.22
N VAL A 410 -6.24 11.57 -1.44
CA VAL A 410 -6.39 12.49 -2.57
C VAL A 410 -7.85 12.59 -3.03
N CYS A 411 -8.58 11.48 -3.09
CA CYS A 411 -10.02 11.51 -3.41
C CYS A 411 -10.80 12.33 -2.37
N CYS A 412 -10.54 12.12 -1.07
CA CYS A 412 -11.17 12.87 0.01
C CYS A 412 -10.85 14.36 -0.08
N ALA A 413 -9.59 14.72 -0.36
CA ALA A 413 -9.16 16.11 -0.49
C ALA A 413 -9.87 16.80 -1.66
N PHE A 414 -9.92 16.17 -2.84
CA PHE A 414 -10.65 16.71 -3.99
C PHE A 414 -12.15 16.81 -3.77
N ILE A 415 -12.77 15.83 -3.09
CA ILE A 415 -14.18 15.92 -2.69
C ILE A 415 -14.40 17.08 -1.73
N THR A 416 -13.46 17.29 -0.81
CA THR A 416 -13.51 18.37 0.18
C THR A 416 -13.34 19.74 -0.47
N LEU A 417 -12.49 19.92 -1.49
CA LEU A 417 -12.48 21.14 -2.31
C LEU A 417 -13.84 21.32 -3.00
N GLY A 418 -14.27 20.28 -3.70
CA GLY A 418 -15.66 20.09 -4.07
C GLY A 418 -16.14 20.96 -5.23
N ASP A 419 -15.28 21.44 -6.13
CA ASP A 419 -15.72 22.13 -7.34
C ASP A 419 -16.04 21.13 -8.48
N GLY A 420 -16.82 21.58 -9.46
CA GLY A 420 -17.20 20.76 -10.61
C GLY A 420 -18.11 19.55 -10.30
N LYS A 421 -18.11 18.57 -11.22
CA LYS A 421 -18.95 17.35 -11.20
C LYS A 421 -18.50 16.31 -12.24
N LEU A 422 -18.89 15.06 -12.01
CA LEU A 422 -18.85 13.99 -13.01
C LEU A 422 -19.92 14.24 -14.07
N ALA A 423 -19.54 14.26 -15.35
CA ALA A 423 -20.44 14.51 -16.47
C ALA A 423 -20.96 13.21 -17.10
N THR A 424 -20.07 12.25 -17.36
CA THR A 424 -20.41 10.94 -17.93
C THR A 424 -19.54 9.86 -17.32
N ALA A 425 -20.11 8.69 -17.07
CA ALA A 425 -19.39 7.50 -16.64
C ALA A 425 -20.07 6.25 -17.21
N SER A 426 -19.33 5.45 -17.99
CA SER A 426 -19.83 4.25 -18.65
C SER A 426 -18.69 3.31 -19.03
N GLY A 427 -18.80 2.04 -18.66
CA GLY A 427 -17.75 1.05 -18.94
C GLY A 427 -16.42 1.47 -18.29
N MET A 428 -15.37 1.58 -19.11
CA MET A 428 -14.04 2.03 -18.69
C MET A 428 -13.78 3.52 -19.05
N ALA A 429 -14.84 4.31 -19.23
CA ALA A 429 -14.73 5.72 -19.60
C ALA A 429 -15.44 6.65 -18.61
N ALA A 430 -14.79 7.76 -18.28
CA ALA A 430 -15.30 8.82 -17.42
C ALA A 430 -14.90 10.21 -17.93
N SER A 431 -15.79 11.18 -17.77
CA SER A 431 -15.50 12.59 -18.07
C SER A 431 -16.20 13.52 -17.11
N GLY A 432 -15.61 14.69 -16.88
CA GLY A 432 -16.13 15.65 -15.92
C GLY A 432 -15.26 16.89 -15.83
N THR A 433 -15.54 17.68 -14.80
CA THR A 433 -14.82 18.93 -14.51
C THR A 433 -14.59 19.06 -13.01
N GLY A 434 -13.53 19.77 -12.63
CA GLY A 434 -13.24 20.18 -11.25
C GLY A 434 -12.83 19.02 -10.35
N SER A 435 -12.44 19.36 -9.13
CA SER A 435 -11.89 18.43 -8.13
C SER A 435 -12.85 17.28 -7.83
N PHE A 436 -14.12 17.60 -7.51
CA PHE A 436 -15.12 16.58 -7.24
C PHE A 436 -15.35 15.68 -8.45
N GLY A 437 -15.42 16.27 -9.65
CA GLY A 437 -15.63 15.51 -10.87
C GLY A 437 -14.49 14.53 -11.15
N PHE A 438 -13.25 14.97 -10.95
CA PHE A 438 -12.07 14.14 -11.14
C PHE A 438 -12.02 12.99 -10.13
N ALA A 439 -12.22 13.26 -8.84
CA ALA A 439 -12.32 12.23 -7.80
C ALA A 439 -13.42 11.20 -8.11
N ALA A 440 -14.62 11.66 -8.47
CA ALA A 440 -15.73 10.78 -8.84
C ALA A 440 -15.44 9.95 -10.11
N GLY A 441 -14.71 10.52 -11.08
CA GLY A 441 -14.27 9.83 -12.28
C GLY A 441 -13.25 8.73 -11.98
N LEU A 442 -12.25 9.02 -11.17
CA LEU A 442 -11.26 8.03 -10.71
C LEU A 442 -11.91 6.90 -9.92
N PHE A 443 -12.81 7.24 -9.00
CA PHE A 443 -13.52 6.27 -8.18
C PHE A 443 -14.32 5.30 -9.04
N PHE A 444 -15.03 5.82 -10.04
CA PHE A 444 -15.77 5.02 -11.03
C PHE A 444 -14.86 4.12 -11.88
N LEU A 445 -13.74 4.66 -12.39
CA LEU A 445 -12.83 3.91 -13.24
C LEU A 445 -12.13 2.80 -12.47
N LEU A 446 -11.74 3.07 -11.22
CA LEU A 446 -11.11 2.09 -10.35
C LEU A 446 -12.10 0.96 -10.03
N ASP A 447 -13.34 1.30 -9.69
CA ASP A 447 -14.41 0.31 -9.52
C ASP A 447 -14.58 -0.59 -10.74
N ALA A 448 -14.64 0.00 -11.94
CA ALA A 448 -14.78 -0.75 -13.18
C ALA A 448 -13.57 -1.67 -13.46
N ALA A 449 -12.36 -1.20 -13.15
CA ALA A 449 -11.13 -2.00 -13.29
C ALA A 449 -11.10 -3.17 -12.30
N LEU A 450 -11.42 -2.91 -11.03
CA LEU A 450 -11.52 -3.93 -9.99
C LEU A 450 -12.61 -4.96 -10.34
N TYR A 451 -13.73 -4.51 -10.90
CA TYR A 451 -14.78 -5.40 -11.37
C TYR A 451 -14.31 -6.31 -12.50
N ASN A 452 -13.55 -5.78 -13.46
CA ASN A 452 -13.03 -6.56 -14.58
C ASN A 452 -11.92 -7.54 -14.16
N ALA A 453 -11.02 -7.11 -13.28
CA ALA A 453 -9.88 -7.91 -12.85
C ALA A 453 -10.28 -9.01 -11.87
N PHE A 454 -11.24 -8.71 -10.99
CA PHE A 454 -11.48 -9.55 -9.81
C PHE A 454 -12.98 -9.82 -9.55
N GLY A 455 -13.88 -9.26 -10.36
CA GLY A 455 -15.32 -9.57 -10.35
C GLY A 455 -16.16 -8.76 -9.37
N ASN A 456 -15.63 -7.68 -8.78
CA ASN A 456 -16.30 -6.97 -7.69
C ASN A 456 -16.00 -5.49 -7.62
N CYS A 457 -16.82 -4.81 -6.84
CA CYS A 457 -16.99 -3.39 -6.86
C CYS A 457 -17.10 -2.83 -5.45
N PHE A 458 -16.83 -1.54 -5.36
CA PHE A 458 -17.28 -0.66 -4.29
C PHE A 458 -18.79 -0.80 -4.09
N ASP A 459 -19.25 -0.57 -2.85
CA ASP A 459 -20.67 -0.59 -2.53
C ASP A 459 -21.45 0.45 -3.34
N ASN A 460 -20.81 1.61 -3.60
CA ASN A 460 -21.27 2.60 -4.55
C ASN A 460 -20.10 3.27 -5.28
N ALA A 461 -20.02 3.08 -6.59
CA ALA A 461 -19.00 3.69 -7.44
C ALA A 461 -19.34 5.11 -7.93
N TYR A 462 -20.57 5.58 -7.70
CA TYR A 462 -21.07 6.87 -8.18
C TYR A 462 -21.17 7.87 -7.02
N LEU A 463 -20.11 8.63 -6.81
CA LEU A 463 -20.06 9.69 -5.79
C LEU A 463 -21.16 10.74 -6.05
N ALA A 464 -22.03 10.95 -5.06
CA ALA A 464 -23.02 12.01 -5.08
C ALA A 464 -22.52 13.18 -4.25
N LYS A 465 -22.40 14.36 -4.87
CA LYS A 465 -21.80 15.54 -4.23
C LYS A 465 -22.55 15.99 -2.98
N GLU A 466 -23.85 15.77 -2.98
CA GLU A 466 -24.77 16.13 -1.89
C GLU A 466 -24.53 15.32 -0.61
N ASP A 467 -23.81 14.19 -0.70
CA ASP A 467 -23.49 13.34 0.45
C ASP A 467 -22.26 13.82 1.23
N PHE A 468 -21.50 14.77 0.68
CA PHE A 468 -20.20 15.24 1.19
C PHE A 468 -20.25 16.71 1.61
N VAL A 469 -19.31 17.10 2.47
CA VAL A 469 -19.11 18.48 2.91
C VAL A 469 -18.00 19.11 2.07
N THR A 470 -18.33 20.12 1.28
CA THR A 470 -17.38 20.84 0.42
C THR A 470 -16.94 22.17 1.03
N LEU A 471 -15.72 22.59 0.77
CA LEU A 471 -15.08 23.83 1.21
C LEU A 471 -14.68 24.67 -0.01
N PRO A 472 -15.67 25.28 -0.71
CA PRO A 472 -15.40 25.99 -1.96
C PRO A 472 -14.41 27.15 -1.80
N ARG A 473 -14.24 27.70 -0.59
CA ARG A 473 -13.24 28.76 -0.31
C ARG A 473 -11.81 28.38 -0.65
N LEU A 474 -11.49 27.09 -0.66
CA LEU A 474 -10.18 26.57 -1.05
C LEU A 474 -10.02 26.39 -2.57
N THR A 475 -11.04 26.71 -3.37
CA THR A 475 -11.01 26.50 -4.83
C THR A 475 -10.39 27.69 -5.55
N VAL A 476 -9.88 27.43 -6.76
CA VAL A 476 -9.13 28.37 -7.60
C VAL A 476 -9.76 29.76 -7.81
N THR A 477 -11.09 29.88 -7.82
CA THR A 477 -11.80 31.15 -8.04
C THR A 477 -12.25 31.86 -6.77
N GLU A 478 -12.11 31.21 -5.63
CA GLU A 478 -12.53 31.72 -4.33
C GLU A 478 -11.34 32.28 -3.56
N ASP A 479 -11.66 32.86 -2.41
CA ASP A 479 -10.75 33.59 -1.52
C ASP A 479 -10.75 32.86 -0.17
N ALA A 480 -9.62 32.24 0.17
CA ALA A 480 -9.49 31.32 1.30
C ALA A 480 -9.26 32.03 2.65
N ASP A 481 -8.76 33.27 2.65
CA ASP A 481 -8.43 34.03 3.85
C ASP A 481 -9.22 35.33 4.02
N GLY A 482 -9.89 35.80 2.97
CA GLY A 482 -10.75 36.97 2.98
C GLY A 482 -10.04 38.27 2.62
N ASP A 483 -8.83 38.22 2.06
CA ASP A 483 -8.05 39.39 1.66
C ASP A 483 -8.57 40.08 0.37
N SER A 484 -9.62 39.53 -0.24
CA SER A 484 -10.26 39.94 -1.50
C SER A 484 -9.52 39.54 -2.79
N TYR A 485 -8.50 38.71 -2.71
CA TYR A 485 -7.83 38.08 -3.83
C TYR A 485 -8.28 36.62 -3.95
N ALA A 486 -8.45 36.16 -5.19
CA ALA A 486 -8.74 34.75 -5.42
C ALA A 486 -7.45 33.92 -5.32
N ASN A 487 -7.55 32.69 -4.87
CA ASN A 487 -6.45 31.73 -4.74
C ASN A 487 -5.59 31.65 -6.03
N MET A 488 -6.18 31.70 -7.22
CA MET A 488 -5.42 31.75 -8.49
C MET A 488 -4.57 33.01 -8.65
N VAL A 489 -5.08 34.16 -8.23
CA VAL A 489 -4.35 35.43 -8.33
C VAL A 489 -3.12 35.38 -7.42
N GLU A 490 -3.30 34.89 -6.20
CA GLU A 490 -2.22 34.70 -5.26
C GLU A 490 -1.20 33.67 -5.76
N TYR A 491 -1.65 32.53 -6.32
CA TYR A 491 -0.76 31.53 -6.89
C TYR A 491 0.09 32.07 -8.05
N GLN A 492 -0.45 33.01 -8.84
CA GLN A 492 0.28 33.66 -9.93
C GLN A 492 1.26 34.72 -9.43
N PHE A 493 1.04 35.29 -8.25
CA PHE A 493 1.84 36.36 -7.68
C PHE A 493 2.93 35.83 -6.74
N PHE A 494 2.57 34.94 -5.81
CA PHE A 494 3.46 34.35 -4.80
C PHE A 494 4.20 33.12 -5.32
N THR A 495 5.23 32.68 -4.58
CA THR A 495 6.05 31.53 -4.99
C THR A 495 5.26 30.21 -4.88
N PRO A 496 5.06 29.45 -5.97
CA PRO A 496 4.46 28.13 -5.88
C PRO A 496 5.32 27.16 -5.07
N CYS A 497 4.68 26.39 -4.20
CA CYS A 497 5.29 25.29 -3.47
C CYS A 497 5.62 24.12 -4.40
N ARG A 498 6.63 23.31 -4.03
CA ARG A 498 7.03 22.09 -4.74
C ARG A 498 7.31 20.96 -3.77
N CYS A 499 6.90 19.75 -4.14
CA CYS A 499 7.25 18.55 -3.39
C CYS A 499 8.78 18.35 -3.33
N GLY A 500 9.31 18.06 -2.14
CA GLY A 500 10.73 17.72 -1.93
C GLY A 500 11.74 18.88 -1.98
N LYS A 501 11.35 20.14 -2.20
CA LYS A 501 12.26 21.30 -2.18
C LYS A 501 11.59 22.57 -1.67
N ARG A 502 12.16 23.20 -0.62
CA ARG A 502 11.94 24.63 -0.36
C ARG A 502 12.65 25.44 -1.45
N TRP A 503 11.93 25.81 -2.50
CA TRP A 503 12.42 26.76 -3.49
C TRP A 503 12.19 28.18 -2.95
N LYS A 504 13.23 29.03 -2.97
CA LYS A 504 13.08 30.47 -2.75
C LYS A 504 13.05 31.14 -4.12
N SER A 505 11.88 31.57 -4.56
CA SER A 505 11.75 32.62 -5.58
C SER A 505 11.35 33.95 -4.92
N ASP A 506 11.35 35.02 -5.72
CA ASP A 506 10.87 36.35 -5.36
C ASP A 506 9.44 36.49 -5.92
N PRO A 507 8.42 36.81 -5.10
CA PRO A 507 8.47 37.13 -3.68
C PRO A 507 8.80 35.91 -2.78
N ALA A 508 9.48 36.17 -1.66
CA ALA A 508 10.00 35.14 -0.74
C ALA A 508 8.91 34.36 0.02
N VAL A 509 7.67 34.84 0.00
CA VAL A 509 6.51 34.19 0.60
C VAL A 509 5.94 33.17 -0.38
N ASP A 510 5.68 31.96 0.13
CA ASP A 510 5.03 30.92 -0.65
C ASP A 510 3.51 31.10 -0.72
N TYR A 511 2.93 30.58 -1.79
CA TYR A 511 1.50 30.68 -2.07
C TYR A 511 0.62 30.15 -0.94
N VAL A 512 0.95 29.00 -0.35
CA VAL A 512 0.12 28.37 0.70
C VAL A 512 0.06 29.24 1.95
N THR A 513 1.17 29.89 2.29
CA THR A 513 1.24 30.85 3.39
C THR A 513 0.41 32.10 3.09
N ALA A 514 0.53 32.66 1.88
CA ALA A 514 -0.23 33.84 1.48
C ALA A 514 -1.74 33.58 1.49
N ALA A 515 -2.19 32.53 0.79
CA ALA A 515 -3.62 32.21 0.64
C ALA A 515 -4.34 31.79 1.94
N LEU A 516 -3.64 31.72 3.06
CA LEU A 516 -4.20 31.39 4.37
C LEU A 516 -4.03 32.50 5.41
N ASP A 517 -3.35 33.61 5.08
CA ASP A 517 -3.07 34.72 5.99
C ASP A 517 -3.58 36.06 5.41
N PRO A 518 -4.68 36.61 5.93
CA PRO A 518 -5.34 37.79 5.37
C PRO A 518 -4.51 39.08 5.44
N GLU A 519 -3.37 39.06 6.12
CA GLU A 519 -2.42 40.18 6.17
C GLU A 519 -1.41 40.12 5.01
N ILE A 520 -1.33 39.01 4.26
CA ILE A 520 -0.41 38.80 3.15
C ILE A 520 -1.19 38.82 1.84
N SER A 521 -1.26 39.99 1.21
CA SER A 521 -1.92 40.16 -0.09
C SER A 521 -0.95 40.68 -1.15
N PRO A 522 -1.26 40.51 -2.46
CA PRO A 522 -0.49 41.12 -3.54
C PRO A 522 -0.30 42.65 -3.37
N GLU A 523 -1.31 43.37 -2.88
CA GLU A 523 -1.23 44.82 -2.63
C GLU A 523 -0.31 45.16 -1.44
N ALA A 524 -0.37 44.38 -0.36
CA ALA A 524 0.50 44.58 0.81
C ALA A 524 1.98 44.34 0.47
N ALA A 525 2.27 43.37 -0.41
CA ALA A 525 3.63 43.07 -0.85
C ALA A 525 4.23 44.14 -1.78
N GLU A 526 3.40 44.87 -2.55
CA GLU A 526 3.85 46.00 -3.38
C GLU A 526 4.08 47.29 -2.56
N GLY A 527 3.48 47.41 -1.37
CA GLY A 527 3.50 48.60 -0.52
C GLY A 527 4.77 48.84 0.31
N GLU A 528 5.68 47.87 0.43
CA GLU A 528 6.95 48.02 1.17
C GLU A 528 8.08 48.70 0.36
N GLY A 529 7.75 49.26 -0.81
CA GLY A 529 8.71 49.88 -1.74
C GLY A 529 8.85 51.42 -1.66
N GLU A 530 8.09 52.13 -0.82
CA GLU A 530 8.15 53.61 -0.78
C GLU A 530 8.20 54.20 0.64
N GLY A 531 9.42 54.29 1.18
CA GLY A 531 9.81 55.20 2.26
C GLY A 531 11.35 55.22 2.33
N GLU A 532 12.08 56.32 2.33
CA GLU A 532 11.79 57.71 2.63
C GLU A 532 12.72 58.59 1.79
N GLY A 533 12.17 59.62 1.16
CA GLY A 533 12.92 60.65 0.42
C GLY A 533 12.36 62.04 0.66
N GLU A 534 11.77 62.30 1.83
CA GLU A 534 11.45 63.65 2.25
C GLU A 534 12.66 64.27 2.96
N GLY A 535 13.26 65.25 2.29
CA GLY A 535 14.28 66.13 2.81
C GLY A 535 14.24 67.45 2.05
N GLU A 536 13.12 68.16 2.15
CA GLU A 536 13.08 69.59 1.84
C GLU A 536 13.96 70.37 2.83
N GLY A 537 14.68 71.37 2.31
CA GLY A 537 15.47 72.30 3.11
C GLY A 537 16.18 73.33 2.26
N GLU A 538 15.44 74.35 1.81
CA GLU A 538 15.98 75.61 1.30
C GLU A 538 16.88 76.30 2.35
N GLY A 539 17.99 76.91 1.91
CA GLY A 539 18.87 77.75 2.75
C GLY A 539 20.26 77.99 2.19
#